data_AF-A0A2U3LUQ4-F1
#
_entry.id   AF-A0A2U3LUQ4-F1
#
_cell.length_a   1.000
_cell.length_b   1.000
_cell.length_c   1.000
_cell.angle_alpha   90.00
_cell.angle_beta   90.00
_cell.angle_gamma   90.00
#
_symmetry.space_group_name_H-M   'P 1'
#
loop_
_entity.id
_entity.type
_entity.pdbx_description
1 polymer ?
#
loop_
_entity_poly.entity_id
_entity_poly.type
_entity_poly.pdbx_seq_one_letter_code
_entity_poly.pdbx_strand_id
1 'polypeptide(L)'
;MRPVTTGPGISGAFADELETMTCDFRAESKDQRWHLYIQVLLFPEYSLRVYAPDGHTEPYTIVKTLDTAKQIRGILAKEAEFWKSRVRGGVALTTG
;
A
#
# COMPACT_ATOMS: atom_id res chain seq x y z
N MET A 1 -3.38 -1.70 14.27
CA MET A 1 -3.55 -2.69 13.18
C MET A 1 -2.19 -2.99 12.57
N ARG A 2 -1.93 -4.25 12.19
CA ARG A 2 -0.71 -4.62 11.45
C ARG A 2 -0.57 -3.78 10.18
N PRO A 3 0.66 -3.36 9.79
CA PRO A 3 0.88 -2.58 8.58
C PRO A 3 0.57 -3.37 7.32
N VAL A 4 0.82 -4.68 7.35
CA VAL A 4 0.56 -5.57 6.23
C VAL A 4 -0.36 -6.71 6.66
N THR A 5 -1.26 -7.12 5.78
CA THR A 5 -1.96 -8.39 5.87
C THR A 5 -1.64 -9.21 4.64
N THR A 6 -1.08 -10.39 4.86
CA THR A 6 -0.70 -11.33 3.80
C THR A 6 -1.78 -12.40 3.65
N GLY A 7 -2.31 -12.55 2.45
CA GLY A 7 -3.18 -13.65 2.06
C GLY A 7 -2.41 -14.90 1.60
N PRO A 8 -3.11 -15.87 1.00
CA PRO A 8 -2.51 -17.11 0.52
C PRO A 8 -1.34 -16.87 -0.44
N GLY A 9 -0.30 -17.69 -0.31
CA GLY A 9 0.87 -17.65 -1.19
C GLY A 9 1.90 -16.56 -0.88
N ILE A 10 1.73 -15.81 0.21
CA ILE A 10 2.68 -14.82 0.72
C ILE A 10 3.14 -15.24 2.12
N SER A 11 4.44 -15.49 2.29
CA SER A 11 5.02 -15.91 3.57
C SER A 11 6.55 -15.76 3.58
N GLY A 12 7.14 -15.83 4.79
CA GLY A 12 8.58 -15.79 5.00
C GLY A 12 9.19 -14.42 4.75
N ALA A 13 10.47 -14.38 4.35
CA ALA A 13 11.26 -13.15 4.24
C ALA A 13 10.61 -12.04 3.40
N PHE A 14 9.84 -12.39 2.37
CA PHE A 14 9.12 -11.39 1.58
C PHE A 14 7.98 -10.72 2.39
N ALA A 15 7.28 -11.46 3.24
CA ALA A 15 6.27 -10.87 4.12
C ALA A 15 6.91 -9.92 5.15
N ASP A 16 8.04 -10.31 5.75
CA ASP A 16 8.81 -9.46 6.67
C ASP A 16 9.34 -8.19 5.98
N GLU A 17 9.82 -8.31 4.74
CA GLU A 17 10.29 -7.17 3.93
C GLU A 17 9.14 -6.19 3.66
N LEU A 18 7.95 -6.69 3.31
CA LEU A 18 6.76 -5.85 3.12
C LEU A 18 6.33 -5.18 4.42
N GLU A 19 6.39 -5.89 5.55
CA GLU A 19 6.05 -5.34 6.85
C GLU A 19 6.96 -4.16 7.20
N THR A 20 8.27 -4.36 7.04
CA THR A 20 9.30 -3.33 7.26
C THR A 20 9.05 -2.13 6.37
N MET A 21 8.93 -2.35 5.06
CA MET A 21 8.71 -1.29 4.07
C MET A 21 7.44 -0.48 4.34
N THR A 22 6.35 -1.15 4.70
CA THR A 22 5.08 -0.47 5.01
C THR A 22 5.16 0.29 6.34
N CYS A 23 5.96 -0.20 7.29
CA CYS A 23 6.23 0.50 8.55
C CYS A 23 7.06 1.77 8.32
N ASP A 24 8.12 1.70 7.52
CA ASP A 24 8.91 2.87 7.10
C ASP A 24 8.00 3.89 6.40
N PHE A 25 7.18 3.43 5.45
CA PHE A 25 6.25 4.29 4.74
C PHE A 25 5.22 4.97 5.66
N ARG A 26 4.71 4.29 6.70
CA ARG A 26 3.84 4.90 7.74
C ARG A 26 4.58 5.99 8.51
N ALA A 27 5.85 5.78 8.83
CA ALA A 27 6.68 6.78 9.51
C ALA A 27 6.94 8.00 8.59
N GLU A 28 7.28 7.76 7.33
CA GLU A 28 7.52 8.81 6.32
C GLU A 28 6.26 9.64 6.03
N SER A 29 5.12 8.97 5.86
CA SER A 29 3.81 9.62 5.62
C SER A 29 3.19 10.25 6.88
N LYS A 30 3.75 9.96 8.07
CA LYS A 30 3.25 10.38 9.38
C LYS A 30 1.81 9.92 9.67
N ASP A 31 1.35 8.84 9.03
CA ASP A 31 0.02 8.30 9.26
C ASP A 31 0.05 6.78 9.45
N GLN A 32 -0.31 6.32 10.64
CA GLN A 32 -0.29 4.90 11.02
C GLN A 32 -1.47 4.11 10.44
N ARG A 33 -2.42 4.77 9.77
CA ARG A 33 -3.62 4.14 9.21
C ARG A 33 -3.39 3.52 7.84
N TRP A 34 -2.28 3.83 7.15
CA TRP A 34 -1.91 3.16 5.92
C TRP A 34 -1.86 1.65 6.11
N HIS A 35 -2.53 0.88 5.27
CA HIS A 35 -2.51 -0.57 5.40
C HIS A 35 -2.35 -1.22 4.02
N LEU A 36 -1.60 -2.31 3.97
CA LEU A 36 -1.34 -3.04 2.74
C LEU A 36 -1.89 -4.45 2.86
N TYR A 37 -2.67 -4.87 1.86
CA TYR A 37 -3.05 -6.26 1.68
C TYR A 37 -2.37 -6.82 0.44
N ILE A 38 -1.84 -8.04 0.52
CA ILE A 38 -1.25 -8.72 -0.63
C ILE A 38 -1.55 -10.21 -0.60
N GLN A 39 -1.82 -10.79 -1.77
CA GLN A 39 -1.97 -12.24 -1.94
C GLN A 39 -1.46 -12.68 -3.33
N VAL A 40 -1.20 -13.97 -3.52
CA VAL A 40 -1.04 -14.54 -4.86
C VAL A 40 -2.40 -14.54 -5.56
N LEU A 41 -2.45 -14.03 -6.79
CA LEU A 41 -3.64 -14.11 -7.65
C LEU A 41 -3.57 -15.38 -8.51
N LEU A 42 -2.62 -15.41 -9.45
CA LEU A 42 -2.28 -16.52 -10.34
C LEU A 42 -0.77 -16.45 -10.53
N PHE A 43 0.00 -17.52 -10.35
CA PHE A 43 1.46 -17.40 -10.49
C PHE A 43 1.84 -17.03 -11.94
N PRO A 44 2.67 -15.98 -12.20
CA PRO A 44 3.49 -15.22 -11.25
C PRO A 44 2.94 -13.82 -10.92
N GLU A 45 1.70 -13.67 -10.50
CA GLU A 45 1.00 -12.40 -10.24
C GLU A 45 0.55 -12.30 -8.78
N TYR A 46 0.70 -11.11 -8.22
CA TYR A 46 0.18 -10.75 -6.92
C TYR A 46 -0.96 -9.76 -7.08
N SER A 47 -2.00 -9.96 -6.28
CA SER A 47 -3.01 -8.93 -6.04
C SER A 47 -2.59 -8.14 -4.81
N LEU A 48 -2.45 -6.83 -4.99
CA LEU A 48 -2.10 -5.86 -3.96
C LEU A 48 -3.32 -4.96 -3.74
N ARG A 49 -3.58 -4.56 -2.51
CA ARG A 49 -4.56 -3.51 -2.21
C ARG A 49 -3.99 -2.58 -1.17
N VAL A 50 -3.98 -1.30 -1.50
CA VAL A 50 -3.53 -0.25 -0.58
C VAL A 50 -4.77 0.39 0.05
N TYR A 51 -4.72 0.54 1.36
CA TYR A 51 -5.75 1.20 2.15
C TYR A 51 -5.15 2.51 2.67
N ALA A 52 -5.68 3.62 2.16
CA ALA A 52 -5.26 4.96 2.55
C ALA A 52 -5.96 5.42 3.84
N PRO A 53 -5.38 6.40 4.57
CA PRO A 53 -5.94 6.90 5.83
C PRO A 53 -7.34 7.52 5.73
N ASP A 54 -7.72 7.99 4.53
CA ASP A 54 -9.03 8.56 4.23
C ASP A 54 -10.11 7.50 3.94
N GLY A 55 -9.77 6.21 4.06
CA GLY A 55 -10.68 5.10 3.74
C GLY A 55 -10.73 4.76 2.25
N HIS A 56 -10.01 5.49 1.40
CA HIS A 56 -9.84 5.13 0.00
C HIS A 56 -9.02 3.85 -0.13
N THR A 57 -9.45 2.98 -1.05
CA THR A 57 -8.79 1.71 -1.31
C THR A 57 -8.64 1.49 -2.79
N GLU A 58 -7.44 1.16 -3.25
CA GLU A 58 -7.18 0.89 -4.67
C GLU A 58 -6.52 -0.49 -4.82
N PRO A 59 -7.07 -1.39 -5.67
CA PRO A 59 -6.44 -2.66 -6.01
C PRO A 59 -5.44 -2.49 -7.16
N TYR A 60 -4.34 -3.24 -7.07
CA TYR A 60 -3.32 -3.35 -8.11
C TYR A 60 -3.01 -4.81 -8.38
N THR A 61 -2.66 -5.09 -9.63
CA THR A 61 -2.06 -6.37 -10.01
C THR A 61 -0.61 -6.11 -10.37
N ILE A 62 0.31 -6.85 -9.77
CA ILE A 62 1.74 -6.76 -10.04
C ILE A 62 2.28 -8.13 -10.43
N VAL A 63 3.23 -8.15 -11.36
CA VAL A 63 3.94 -9.38 -11.72
C VAL A 63 5.10 -9.58 -10.74
N LYS A 64 5.21 -10.80 -10.22
CA LYS A 64 6.31 -11.28 -9.40
C LYS A 64 7.59 -11.29 -10.22
N THR A 65 8.51 -10.41 -9.85
CA THR A 65 9.84 -10.26 -10.43
C THR A 65 10.85 -10.03 -9.30
N LEU A 66 12.14 -9.94 -9.62
CA LEU A 66 13.17 -9.56 -8.65
C LEU A 66 12.94 -8.14 -8.09
N ASP A 67 12.19 -7.29 -8.80
CA ASP A 67 11.88 -5.91 -8.44
C ASP A 67 10.48 -5.74 -7.79
N THR A 68 9.80 -6.82 -7.39
CA THR A 68 8.43 -6.72 -6.82
C THR A 68 8.36 -5.75 -5.64
N ALA A 69 9.32 -5.78 -4.73
CA ALA A 69 9.40 -4.85 -3.59
C ALA A 69 9.45 -3.37 -4.05
N LYS A 70 10.27 -3.09 -5.08
CA LYS A 70 10.41 -1.76 -5.67
C LYS A 70 9.11 -1.31 -6.36
N GLN A 71 8.42 -2.21 -7.05
CA GLN A 71 7.10 -1.94 -7.64
C GLN A 71 6.07 -1.56 -6.56
N ILE A 72 6.01 -2.32 -5.47
CA ILE A 72 5.09 -2.05 -4.35
C ILE A 72 5.42 -0.69 -3.71
N ARG A 73 6.70 -0.37 -3.51
CA ARG A 73 7.11 0.95 -3.01
C ARG A 73 6.66 2.09 -3.93
N GLY A 74 6.77 1.90 -5.24
CA GLY A 74 6.29 2.87 -6.23
C GLY A 74 4.78 3.08 -6.15
N ILE A 75 4.02 2.01 -5.94
CA ILE A 75 2.56 2.08 -5.74
C ILE A 75 2.22 2.84 -4.44
N LEU A 76 2.88 2.52 -3.33
CA LEU A 76 2.68 3.23 -2.06
C LEU A 76 2.97 4.74 -2.18
N ALA A 77 4.07 5.11 -2.83
CA ALA A 77 4.41 6.51 -3.06
C ALA A 77 3.37 7.22 -3.92
N LYS A 78 2.87 6.57 -4.98
CA LYS A 78 1.80 7.10 -5.84
C LYS A 78 0.52 7.33 -5.04
N GLU A 79 0.11 6.36 -4.23
CA GLU A 79 -1.07 6.47 -3.37
C GLU A 79 -0.91 7.56 -2.31
N ALA A 80 0.29 7.75 -1.76
CA ALA A 80 0.55 8.85 -0.83
C ALA A 80 0.33 10.21 -1.47
N GLU A 81 0.79 10.41 -2.70
CA GLU A 81 0.58 11.66 -3.43
C GLU A 81 -0.89 11.88 -3.78
N PHE A 82 -1.59 10.81 -4.19
CA PHE A 82 -3.04 10.90 -4.41
C PHE A 82 -3.80 11.20 -3.12
N TRP A 83 -3.45 10.57 -2.01
CA TRP A 83 -4.02 10.85 -0.71
C TRP A 83 -3.82 12.31 -0.30
N LYS A 84 -2.60 12.85 -0.42
CA LYS A 84 -2.32 14.27 -0.17
C LYS A 84 -3.17 15.18 -1.05
N SER A 85 -3.33 14.83 -2.33
CA SER A 85 -4.19 15.56 -3.26
C SER A 85 -5.66 15.53 -2.83
N ARG A 86 -6.19 14.35 -2.46
CA ARG A 86 -7.57 14.18 -1.98
C ARG A 86 -7.83 14.92 -0.68
N VAL A 87 -6.93 14.82 0.30
CA VAL A 87 -7.07 15.54 1.57
C VAL A 87 -7.00 17.06 1.37
N ARG A 88 -6.06 17.55 0.54
CA ARG A 88 -6.01 18.98 0.20
C ARG A 88 -7.25 19.45 -0.58
N GLY A 89 -7.75 18.64 -1.51
CA GLY A 89 -8.96 18.93 -2.28
C GLY A 89 -10.26 18.86 -1.45
N GLY A 90 -10.32 17.96 -0.46
CA GLY A 90 -11.45 17.83 0.46
C GLY A 90 -11.59 18.99 1.44
N VAL A 91 -10.47 19.62 1.83
CA VAL A 91 -10.49 20.86 2.62
C VAL A 91 -11.05 22.03 1.82
N ALA A 92 -10.83 22.07 0.50
CA ALA A 92 -11.35 23.14 -0.36
C ALA A 92 -12.88 23.09 -0.55
N LEU A 93 -13.52 21.92 -0.35
CA LEU A 93 -14.97 21.73 -0.55
C LEU A 93 -15.84 21.99 0.70
N THR A 94 -15.23 22.25 1.87
CA THR A 94 -15.96 22.51 3.13
C THR A 94 -15.95 23.98 3.57
N THR A 95 -15.55 24.89 2.68
CA THR A 95 -15.73 26.34 2.86
C THR A 95 -16.65 26.85 1.76
N GLY A 96 -17.95 26.69 1.95
CA GLY A 96 -19.02 27.21 1.10
C GLY A 96 -20.26 27.47 1.94
#